data_AF-A0A5B9WSJ0-F1
#
_entry.id   AF-A0A5B9WSJ0-F1
#
_cell.length_a   1.000
_cell.length_b   1.000
_cell.length_c   1.000
_cell.angle_alpha   90.00
_cell.angle_beta   90.00
_cell.angle_gamma   90.00
#
_symmetry.space_group_name_H-M   'P 1'
#
loop_
_entity.id
_entity.type
_entity.pdbx_description
1 polymer ?
#
loop_
_entity_poly.entity_id
_entity_poly.type
_entity_poly.pdbx_seq_one_letter_code
_entity_poly.pdbx_strand_id
1 'polypeptide(L)'
;MDQQQTIFDEDFDRQISPRRRDILPMWLTIYMWCIIVFSIIFFIWSAFFAPDYSASDPEALDPQNGSGYRLGTVIGKFVPTAMFTLMGLLVWLEAKWAIRYNWVFASVWTLLIVYMIALWGLRGLFAGILMPVFIPYWIGLFLIQRKWEKEAVSGRSMR
;
A
#
# COMPACT_ATOMS: atom_id res chain seq x y z
N MET A 1 -30.46 50.02 -19.46
CA MET A 1 -30.77 48.59 -19.23
C MET A 1 -29.44 47.93 -19.00
N ASP A 2 -28.99 47.95 -17.76
CA ASP A 2 -27.64 47.54 -17.37
C ASP A 2 -27.63 46.02 -17.15
N GLN A 3 -27.03 45.29 -18.08
CA GLN A 3 -26.61 43.91 -17.83
C GLN A 3 -25.33 43.96 -17.00
N GLN A 4 -25.50 44.07 -15.70
CA GLN A 4 -24.44 43.81 -14.74
C GLN A 4 -24.13 42.32 -14.79
N GLN A 5 -23.15 41.95 -15.63
CA GLN A 5 -22.59 40.62 -15.68
C GLN A 5 -22.07 40.26 -14.28
N THR A 6 -22.70 39.26 -13.66
CA THR A 6 -22.28 38.62 -12.42
C THR A 6 -20.96 37.87 -12.65
N ILE A 7 -19.86 38.63 -12.66
CA ILE A 7 -18.48 38.12 -12.70
C ILE A 7 -18.11 37.39 -11.38
N PHE A 8 -18.99 37.43 -10.37
CA PHE A 8 -18.72 36.95 -9.02
C PHE A 8 -19.27 35.55 -8.69
N ASP A 9 -20.02 34.88 -9.56
CA ASP A 9 -20.68 33.62 -9.16
C ASP A 9 -19.95 32.34 -9.61
N GLU A 10 -19.18 32.34 -10.70
CA GLU A 10 -18.56 31.08 -11.19
C GLU A 10 -17.22 30.73 -10.51
N ASP A 11 -16.44 31.72 -10.08
CA ASP A 11 -15.16 31.49 -9.38
C ASP A 11 -15.31 31.39 -7.85
N PHE A 12 -16.41 31.90 -7.29
CA PHE A 12 -16.68 31.86 -5.85
C PHE A 12 -17.29 30.51 -5.42
N ASP A 13 -18.00 29.84 -6.34
CA ASP A 13 -18.55 28.48 -6.14
C ASP A 13 -17.57 27.36 -6.44
N ARG A 14 -16.33 27.68 -6.84
CA ARG A 14 -15.19 26.76 -6.63
C ARG A 14 -14.91 26.72 -5.13
N GLN A 15 -15.79 26.07 -4.38
CA GLN A 15 -15.48 25.53 -3.06
C GLN A 15 -14.08 24.95 -3.14
N ILE A 16 -13.16 25.55 -2.39
CA ILE A 16 -11.75 25.15 -2.32
C ILE A 16 -11.75 23.71 -1.84
N SER A 17 -11.82 22.79 -2.78
CA SER A 17 -11.86 21.35 -2.54
C SER A 17 -10.58 21.01 -1.79
N PRO A 18 -10.68 20.47 -0.56
CA PRO A 18 -9.53 20.31 0.30
C PRO A 18 -8.49 19.40 -0.36
N ARG A 19 -7.21 19.71 -0.17
CA ARG A 19 -6.13 18.86 -0.66
C ARG A 19 -6.19 17.52 0.07
N ARG A 20 -5.98 16.42 -0.66
CA ARG A 20 -5.97 15.05 -0.10
C ARG A 20 -5.09 14.90 1.15
N ARG A 21 -3.91 15.54 1.17
CA ARG A 21 -3.00 15.53 2.34
C ARG A 21 -3.55 16.26 3.56
N ASP A 22 -4.41 17.25 3.39
CA ASP A 22 -4.94 18.05 4.51
C ASP A 22 -6.07 17.31 5.23
N ILE A 23 -6.65 16.31 4.57
CA ILE A 23 -7.70 15.44 5.11
C ILE A 23 -7.09 14.28 5.91
N LEU A 24 -5.81 13.96 5.68
CA LEU A 24 -5.09 12.93 6.43
C LEU A 24 -4.83 13.42 7.86
N PRO A 25 -5.43 12.80 8.89
CA PRO A 25 -5.12 13.16 10.27
C PRO A 25 -3.64 12.87 10.57
N MET A 26 -3.05 13.64 11.49
CA MET A 26 -1.60 13.60 11.79
C MET A 26 -1.09 12.20 12.10
N TRP A 27 -1.84 11.41 12.88
CA TRP A 27 -1.47 10.04 13.23
C TRP A 27 -1.40 9.13 11.99
N LEU A 28 -2.29 9.32 11.01
CA LEU A 28 -2.31 8.51 9.78
C LEU A 28 -1.18 8.92 8.83
N THR A 29 -0.81 10.21 8.83
CA THR A 29 0.38 10.71 8.14
C THR A 29 1.67 10.13 8.73
N ILE A 30 1.80 10.10 10.06
CA ILE A 30 2.94 9.46 10.73
C ILE A 30 2.99 7.98 10.36
N TYR A 31 1.85 7.30 10.42
CA TYR A 31 1.75 5.89 10.09
C TYR A 31 2.19 5.61 8.64
N MET A 32 1.71 6.42 7.68
CA MET A 32 2.13 6.33 6.28
C MET A 32 3.65 6.47 6.12
N TRP A 33 4.28 7.41 6.83
CA TRP A 33 5.75 7.55 6.81
C TRP A 33 6.45 6.33 7.42
N CYS A 34 5.94 5.79 8.53
CA CYS A 34 6.47 4.55 9.11
C CYS A 34 6.39 3.39 8.10
N ILE A 35 5.28 3.25 7.37
CA ILE A 35 5.13 2.24 6.30
C ILE A 35 6.21 2.43 5.23
N ILE A 36 6.40 3.66 4.75
CA ILE A 36 7.39 3.96 3.71
C ILE A 36 8.80 3.61 4.21
N VAL A 37 9.20 4.07 5.39
CA VAL A 37 10.52 3.78 5.97
C VAL A 37 10.70 2.27 6.17
N PHE A 38 9.71 1.59 6.74
CA PHE A 38 9.76 0.15 6.96
C PHE A 38 9.85 -0.63 5.65
N SER A 39 9.13 -0.20 4.61
CA SER A 39 9.19 -0.80 3.28
C SER A 39 10.56 -0.64 2.62
N ILE A 40 11.22 0.50 2.80
CA ILE A 40 12.60 0.72 2.31
C ILE A 40 13.58 -0.21 3.04
N ILE A 41 13.46 -0.33 4.37
CA ILE A 41 14.27 -1.26 5.16
C ILE A 41 14.04 -2.70 4.69
N PHE A 42 12.79 -3.11 4.50
CA PHE A 42 12.45 -4.43 3.97
C PHE A 42 12.98 -4.66 2.56
N PHE A 43 13.00 -3.63 1.70
CA PHE A 43 13.52 -3.72 0.35
C PHE A 43 15.03 -3.93 0.36
N ILE A 44 15.74 -3.14 1.17
CA ILE A 44 17.18 -3.30 1.38
C ILE A 44 17.48 -4.69 1.94
N TRP A 45 16.75 -5.12 2.97
CA TRP A 45 16.88 -6.47 3.54
C TRP A 45 16.65 -7.54 2.47
N SER A 46 15.55 -7.46 1.73
CA SER A 46 15.23 -8.42 0.65
C SER A 46 16.34 -8.45 -0.42
N ALA A 47 16.93 -7.31 -0.75
CA ALA A 47 18.02 -7.21 -1.72
C ALA A 47 19.33 -7.82 -1.19
N PHE A 48 19.67 -7.61 0.08
CA PHE A 48 20.87 -8.20 0.70
C PHE A 48 20.75 -9.72 0.88
N PHE A 49 19.56 -10.24 1.16
CA PHE A 49 19.28 -11.67 1.36
C PHE A 49 18.69 -12.37 0.11
N ALA A 50 18.60 -11.66 -1.02
CA ALA A 50 18.23 -12.25 -2.31
C ALA A 50 19.28 -13.25 -2.84
N PRO A 51 20.60 -13.03 -2.69
CA PRO A 51 21.62 -13.97 -3.15
C PRO A 51 21.70 -15.25 -2.34
N ASP A 52 21.12 -15.30 -1.14
CA ASP A 52 21.09 -16.49 -0.29
C ASP A 52 20.08 -17.51 -0.81
N TYR A 53 20.45 -18.18 -1.90
CA TYR A 53 20.30 -19.63 -1.92
C TYR A 53 21.42 -20.16 -1.04
N SER A 54 21.15 -20.28 0.26
CA SER A 54 22.09 -20.95 1.14
C SER A 54 22.47 -22.28 0.49
N ALA A 55 23.77 -22.60 0.42
CA ALA A 55 24.23 -23.92 0.01
C ALA A 55 23.68 -25.05 0.92
N SER A 56 22.97 -24.69 2.00
CA SER A 56 22.25 -25.60 2.88
C SER A 56 20.74 -25.67 2.65
N ASP A 57 20.19 -24.97 1.64
CA ASP A 57 18.76 -25.04 1.30
C ASP A 57 18.50 -26.29 0.43
N PRO A 58 17.88 -27.36 0.97
CA PRO A 58 17.75 -28.63 0.27
C PRO A 58 16.91 -28.51 -1.01
N GLU A 59 15.96 -27.57 -1.04
CA GLU A 59 15.13 -27.31 -2.22
C GLU A 59 15.88 -26.54 -3.31
N ALA A 60 16.89 -25.75 -2.93
CA ALA A 60 17.73 -25.04 -3.90
C ALA A 60 18.67 -26.00 -4.66
N LEU A 61 19.05 -27.10 -4.03
CA LEU A 61 19.97 -28.11 -4.58
C LEU A 61 19.27 -29.29 -5.27
N ASP A 62 17.94 -29.38 -5.20
CA ASP A 62 17.19 -30.42 -5.91
C ASP A 62 17.30 -30.23 -7.44
N PRO A 63 17.89 -31.18 -8.19
CA PRO A 63 18.00 -31.11 -9.64
C PRO A 63 16.65 -31.07 -10.36
N GLN A 64 15.55 -31.46 -9.70
CA GLN A 64 14.19 -31.39 -10.24
C GLN A 64 13.63 -29.96 -10.21
N ASN A 65 14.15 -29.11 -9.33
CA ASN A 65 13.76 -27.70 -9.25
C ASN A 65 14.48 -26.92 -10.35
N GLY A 66 13.82 -26.84 -11.51
CA GLY A 66 14.31 -26.10 -12.67
C GLY A 66 14.62 -24.63 -12.36
N SER A 67 15.40 -23.98 -13.23
CA SER A 67 15.75 -22.56 -13.14
C SER A 67 14.55 -21.62 -12.93
N GLY A 68 13.36 -22.02 -13.40
CA GLY A 68 12.10 -21.33 -13.18
C GLY A 68 11.66 -21.27 -11.70
N TYR A 69 11.84 -22.35 -10.92
CA TYR A 69 11.54 -22.35 -9.48
C TYR A 69 12.42 -21.33 -8.75
N ARG A 70 13.72 -21.36 -9.03
CA ARG A 70 14.68 -20.41 -8.43
C ARG A 70 14.39 -18.97 -8.83
N LEU A 71 14.04 -18.70 -10.09
CA LEU A 71 13.69 -17.35 -10.50
C LEU A 71 12.39 -16.90 -9.82
N GLY A 72 11.40 -17.78 -9.71
CA GLY A 72 10.13 -17.54 -9.03
C GLY A 72 10.30 -17.20 -7.55
N THR A 73 11.14 -17.93 -6.82
CA THR A 73 11.39 -17.68 -5.39
C THR A 73 12.11 -16.36 -5.16
N VAL A 74 13.08 -15.99 -6.01
CA VAL A 74 13.75 -14.67 -5.92
C VAL A 74 12.74 -13.54 -6.17
N ILE A 75 11.96 -13.62 -7.24
CA ILE A 75 10.94 -12.61 -7.55
C ILE A 75 9.90 -12.53 -6.42
N GLY A 76 9.48 -13.69 -5.90
CA GLY A 76 8.52 -13.83 -4.81
C GLY A 76 8.94 -13.09 -3.54
N LYS A 77 10.24 -13.01 -3.23
CA LYS A 77 10.75 -12.22 -2.09
C LYS A 77 10.50 -10.71 -2.25
N PHE A 78 10.57 -10.19 -3.48
CA PHE A 78 10.38 -8.76 -3.74
C PHE A 78 8.91 -8.33 -3.84
N VAL A 79 8.00 -9.25 -4.20
CA VAL A 79 6.58 -8.93 -4.41
C VAL A 79 5.93 -8.33 -3.14
N PRO A 80 5.98 -8.97 -1.95
CA PRO A 80 5.43 -8.39 -0.73
C PRO A 80 6.00 -7.00 -0.44
N THR A 81 7.31 -6.85 -0.59
CA THR A 81 8.01 -5.61 -0.30
C THR A 81 7.61 -4.48 -1.24
N ALA A 82 7.47 -4.78 -2.53
CA ALA A 82 6.93 -3.84 -3.51
C ALA A 82 5.49 -3.43 -3.15
N MET A 83 4.66 -4.40 -2.75
CA MET A 83 3.26 -4.12 -2.36
C MET A 83 3.17 -3.21 -1.13
N PHE A 84 3.97 -3.47 -0.08
CA PHE A 84 4.05 -2.62 1.11
C PHE A 84 4.56 -1.22 0.79
N THR A 85 5.55 -1.10 -0.11
CA THR A 85 6.07 0.19 -0.56
C THR A 85 4.98 1.01 -1.25
N LEU A 86 4.26 0.38 -2.19
CA LEU A 86 3.14 1.01 -2.90
C LEU A 86 2.01 1.44 -1.95
N MET A 87 1.79 0.71 -0.86
CA MET A 87 0.74 0.99 0.12
C MET A 87 0.84 2.40 0.70
N GLY A 88 2.04 2.78 1.17
CA GLY A 88 2.30 4.12 1.69
C GLY A 88 2.54 5.14 0.59
N LEU A 89 3.25 4.75 -0.47
CA LEU A 89 3.68 5.66 -1.53
C LEU A 89 2.49 6.21 -2.35
N LEU A 90 1.47 5.41 -2.63
CA LEU A 90 0.26 5.87 -3.33
C LEU A 90 -0.53 6.89 -2.51
N VAL A 91 -0.59 6.71 -1.19
CA VAL A 91 -1.22 7.68 -0.29
C VAL A 91 -0.39 8.96 -0.25
N TRP A 92 0.93 8.84 -0.16
CA TRP A 92 1.83 10.00 -0.18
C TRP A 92 1.72 10.80 -1.48
N LEU A 93 1.62 10.13 -2.63
CA LEU A 93 1.42 10.73 -3.94
C LEU A 93 -0.01 11.24 -4.19
N GLU A 94 -0.89 11.16 -3.19
CA GLU A 94 -2.28 11.65 -3.29
C GLU A 94 -3.07 10.96 -4.42
N ALA A 95 -2.74 9.70 -4.74
CA ALA A 95 -3.42 8.97 -5.79
C ALA A 95 -4.90 8.75 -5.42
N LYS A 96 -5.82 9.06 -6.34
CA LYS A 96 -7.27 8.94 -6.10
C LYS A 96 -7.67 7.52 -5.68
N TRP A 97 -7.00 6.51 -6.20
CA TRP A 97 -7.26 5.08 -5.96
C TRP A 97 -6.39 4.47 -4.84
N ALA A 98 -5.59 5.27 -4.12
CA ALA A 98 -4.68 4.78 -3.08
C ALA A 98 -5.37 3.97 -1.98
N ILE A 99 -6.55 4.41 -1.54
CA ILE A 99 -7.32 3.73 -0.49
C ILE A 99 -7.91 2.42 -1.01
N ARG A 100 -8.37 2.38 -2.27
CA ARG A 100 -8.84 1.13 -2.89
C ARG A 100 -7.72 0.12 -3.06
N TYR A 101 -6.52 0.56 -3.45
CA TYR A 101 -5.35 -0.29 -3.51
C TYR A 101 -5.05 -0.94 -2.15
N ASN A 102 -5.11 -0.15 -1.09
CA ASN A 102 -4.94 -0.63 0.29
C ASN A 102 -5.95 -1.72 0.66
N TRP A 103 -7.22 -1.55 0.26
CA TRP A 103 -8.26 -2.55 0.47
C TRP A 103 -8.04 -3.84 -0.32
N VAL A 104 -7.65 -3.72 -1.59
CA VAL A 104 -7.31 -4.88 -2.41
C VAL A 104 -6.12 -5.61 -1.81
N PHE A 105 -5.09 -4.89 -1.38
CA PHE A 105 -3.93 -5.47 -0.71
C PHE A 105 -4.33 -6.20 0.58
N ALA A 106 -5.10 -5.57 1.46
CA ALA A 106 -5.59 -6.20 2.68
C ALA A 106 -6.37 -7.49 2.38
N SER A 107 -7.25 -7.47 1.38
CA SER A 107 -8.05 -8.62 0.97
C SER A 107 -7.20 -9.77 0.42
N VAL A 108 -6.27 -9.46 -0.49
CA VAL A 108 -5.33 -10.44 -1.06
C VAL A 108 -4.47 -11.05 0.04
N TRP A 109 -3.99 -10.24 0.98
CA TRP A 109 -3.15 -10.71 2.08
C TRP A 109 -3.93 -11.60 3.06
N THR A 110 -5.18 -11.25 3.39
CA THR A 110 -6.07 -12.10 4.18
C THR A 110 -6.31 -13.45 3.50
N LEU A 111 -6.58 -13.46 2.19
CA LEU A 111 -6.76 -14.71 1.43
C LEU A 111 -5.48 -15.56 1.46
N LEU A 112 -4.30 -14.95 1.34
CA LEU A 112 -3.02 -15.65 1.44
C LEU A 112 -2.86 -16.30 2.82
N ILE A 113 -3.20 -15.60 3.90
CA ILE A 113 -3.14 -16.16 5.27
C ILE A 113 -4.11 -17.34 5.41
N VAL A 114 -5.35 -17.20 4.94
CA VAL A 114 -6.35 -18.29 4.99
C VAL A 114 -5.86 -19.50 4.21
N TYR A 115 -5.29 -19.29 3.03
CA TYR A 115 -4.68 -20.36 2.23
C TYR A 115 -3.52 -21.05 2.97
N MET A 116 -2.63 -20.28 3.59
CA MET A 116 -1.52 -20.84 4.38
C MET A 116 -2.02 -21.62 5.60
N ILE A 117 -3.10 -21.17 6.25
CA ILE A 117 -3.73 -21.93 7.35
C ILE A 117 -4.33 -23.23 6.84
N ALA A 118 -4.98 -23.22 5.67
CA ALA A 118 -5.55 -24.44 5.09
C ALA A 118 -4.49 -25.50 4.77
N LEU A 119 -3.29 -25.06 4.35
CA LEU A 119 -2.18 -25.95 4.00
C LEU A 119 -1.33 -26.38 5.22
N TRP A 120 -1.06 -25.48 6.17
CA TRP A 120 -0.06 -25.67 7.25
C TRP A 120 -0.67 -25.60 8.66
N GLY A 121 -2.00 -25.52 8.77
CA GLY A 121 -2.72 -25.36 10.04
C GLY A 121 -2.36 -24.05 10.75
N LEU A 122 -2.29 -24.08 12.09
CA LEU A 122 -1.97 -22.89 12.90
C LEU A 122 -0.62 -22.26 12.57
N ARG A 123 0.35 -23.02 12.02
CA ARG A 123 1.64 -22.47 11.58
C ARG A 123 1.48 -21.47 10.43
N GLY A 124 0.43 -21.60 9.63
CA GLY A 124 0.09 -20.66 8.57
C GLY A 124 -0.18 -19.23 9.08
N LEU A 125 -0.54 -19.07 10.36
CA LEU A 125 -0.73 -17.74 10.98
C LEU A 125 0.57 -16.92 10.99
N PHE A 126 1.74 -17.56 11.04
CA PHE A 126 3.02 -16.84 11.04
C PHE A 126 3.25 -16.06 9.75
N ALA A 127 2.64 -16.47 8.62
CA ALA A 127 2.68 -15.70 7.37
C ALA A 127 2.00 -14.32 7.50
N GLY A 128 1.10 -14.16 8.47
CA GLY A 128 0.32 -12.96 8.72
C GLY A 128 0.65 -12.23 10.02
N ILE A 129 1.74 -12.58 10.71
CA ILE A 129 1.97 -12.10 12.08
C ILE A 129 2.07 -10.56 12.22
N LEU A 130 2.48 -9.88 11.15
CA LEU A 130 2.57 -8.42 11.09
C LEU A 130 1.25 -7.75 10.68
N MET A 131 0.27 -8.51 10.18
CA MET A 131 -1.01 -7.99 9.68
C MET A 131 -1.79 -7.17 10.73
N PRO A 132 -1.88 -7.60 12.01
CA PRO A 132 -2.58 -6.83 13.03
C PRO A 132 -2.03 -5.42 13.22
N VAL A 133 -0.73 -5.21 12.96
CA VAL A 133 -0.08 -3.91 13.08
C VAL A 133 -0.73 -2.90 12.14
N PHE A 134 -1.12 -3.32 10.93
CA PHE A 134 -1.71 -2.47 9.87
C PHE A 134 -3.22 -2.24 10.02
N ILE A 135 -3.91 -2.94 10.92
CA ILE A 135 -5.36 -2.78 11.10
C ILE A 135 -5.76 -1.33 11.42
N PRO A 136 -5.13 -0.63 12.38
CA PRO A 136 -5.45 0.77 12.67
C PRO A 136 -5.27 1.68 11.46
N TYR A 137 -4.28 1.40 10.61
CA TYR A 137 -4.02 2.15 9.39
C TYR A 137 -5.14 2.00 8.37
N TRP A 138 -5.59 0.77 8.09
CA TRP A 138 -6.71 0.54 7.18
C TRP A 138 -8.02 1.11 7.71
N ILE A 139 -8.27 1.02 9.03
CA ILE A 139 -9.43 1.68 9.66
C ILE A 139 -9.37 3.20 9.43
N GLY A 140 -8.20 3.82 9.64
CA GLY A 140 -8.01 5.25 9.38
C GLY A 140 -8.30 5.64 7.93
N LEU A 141 -7.73 4.88 6.98
CA LEU A 141 -7.97 5.12 5.55
C LEU A 141 -9.45 4.95 5.18
N PHE A 142 -10.14 3.98 5.78
CA PHE A 142 -11.57 3.78 5.56
C PHE A 142 -12.40 5.02 5.93
N LEU A 143 -12.13 5.57 7.12
CA LEU A 143 -12.87 6.73 7.64
C LEU A 143 -12.75 7.95 6.74
N ILE A 144 -11.62 8.12 6.05
CA ILE A 144 -11.39 9.23 5.12
C ILE A 144 -11.68 8.89 3.65
N GLN A 145 -12.04 7.65 3.33
CA GLN A 145 -12.15 7.18 1.94
C GLN A 145 -13.11 8.02 1.09
N ARG A 146 -14.31 8.28 1.62
CA ARG A 146 -15.33 9.06 0.90
C ARG A 146 -14.82 10.46 0.56
N LYS A 147 -14.21 11.13 1.54
CA LYS A 147 -13.65 12.48 1.37
C LYS A 147 -12.50 12.47 0.38
N TRP A 148 -11.58 11.51 0.51
CA TRP A 148 -10.41 11.34 -0.36
C TRP A 148 -10.75 11.13 -1.84
N GLU A 149 -11.77 10.30 -2.11
CA GLU A 149 -12.12 9.89 -3.48
C GLU A 149 -13.08 10.87 -4.17
N LYS A 150 -13.99 11.52 -3.42
CA LYS A 150 -15.08 12.31 -4.00
C LYS A 150 -14.93 13.81 -3.82
N GLU A 151 -14.35 14.26 -2.71
CA GLU A 151 -14.34 15.68 -2.31
C GLU A 151 -12.94 16.30 -2.47
N ALA A 152 -11.89 15.48 -2.33
CA ALA A 152 -10.52 15.94 -2.29
C ALA A 152 -9.82 15.89 -3.64
N VAL A 153 -8.96 16.88 -3.91
CA VAL A 153 -8.12 16.94 -5.11
C VAL A 153 -6.64 16.78 -4.77
N SER A 154 -5.85 16.46 -5.80
CA SER A 154 -4.40 16.42 -5.64
C SER A 154 -3.86 17.85 -5.65
N GLY A 155 -2.80 18.11 -4.89
CA GLY A 155 -2.05 19.37 -4.97
C GLY A 155 -1.45 19.61 -6.36
N ARG A 156 -1.35 18.58 -7.23
CA ARG A 156 -0.94 18.74 -8.63
C ARG A 156 -2.00 19.38 -9.52
N SER A 157 -3.29 19.28 -9.18
CA SER A 157 -4.38 19.90 -9.94
C SER A 157 -4.74 21.30 -9.44
N MET A 158 -4.02 21.81 -8.43
CA MET A 158 -4.20 23.15 -7.86
C MET A 158 -3.07 24.13 -8.28
N ARG A 159 -2.13 23.67 -9.11
CA ARG A 159 -1.06 24.48 -9.71
C ARG A 159 -1.34 24.64 -11.19
#